data_AF-A0A0P8A848-F1
#
_entry.id   AF-A0A0P8A848-F1
#
_cell.length_a   1.000
_cell.length_b   1.000
_cell.length_c   1.000
_cell.angle_alpha   90.00
_cell.angle_beta   90.00
_cell.angle_gamma   90.00
#
_symmetry.space_group_name_H-M   'P 1'
#
loop_
_entity.id
_entity.type
_entity.pdbx_description
1 polymer ?
#
loop_
_entity_poly.entity_id
_entity_poly.type
_entity_poly.pdbx_seq_one_letter_code
_entity_poly.pdbx_strand_id
1 'polypeptide(L)'
;MIIIKINQRTSSQSHVILFSSDLDLNHEKIIDYYRLRFQIEFNFRDAKQCWGLEDFMNVKETGVTNAANLSFFMVNLSHYLLKVTQTWPRCSVLDLKRQFRGYRYAEESIKLLKEKPDPVLVGQILQRLSSLGCIHKHSQQASDH
;
A
#
# COMPACT_ATOMS: atom_id res chain seq x y z
N MET A 1 -27.33 -4.46 16.55
CA MET A 1 -27.71 -3.11 16.05
C MET A 1 -28.21 -3.22 14.62
N ILE A 2 -29.28 -2.52 14.25
CA ILE A 2 -29.82 -2.50 12.88
C ILE A 2 -29.66 -1.07 12.34
N ILE A 3 -28.98 -0.93 11.20
CA ILE A 3 -28.88 0.33 10.46
C ILE A 3 -29.80 0.21 9.24
N ILE A 4 -30.66 1.21 9.04
CA ILE A 4 -31.50 1.32 7.85
C ILE A 4 -30.83 2.29 6.88
N LYS A 5 -30.45 1.80 5.71
CA LYS A 5 -29.95 2.62 4.59
C LYS A 5 -31.11 2.95 3.67
N ILE A 6 -31.34 4.24 3.44
CA ILE A 6 -32.38 4.73 2.53
C ILE A 6 -31.69 5.38 1.32
N ASN A 7 -32.03 4.92 0.12
CA ASN A 7 -31.61 5.58 -1.11
C ASN A 7 -32.47 6.83 -1.32
N GLN A 8 -31.86 8.02 -1.31
CA GLN A 8 -32.59 9.28 -1.40
C GLN A 8 -33.26 9.52 -2.77
N ARG A 9 -32.82 8.83 -3.84
CA ARG A 9 -33.39 8.99 -5.20
C ARG A 9 -34.55 8.04 -5.46
N THR A 10 -34.44 6.79 -5.00
CA THR A 10 -35.42 5.73 -5.28
C THR A 10 -36.32 5.42 -4.10
N SER A 11 -36.07 6.03 -2.93
CA SER A 11 -36.70 5.70 -1.64
C SER A 11 -36.56 4.22 -1.22
N SER A 12 -35.71 3.44 -1.90
CA SER A 12 -35.50 2.03 -1.58
C SER A 12 -34.74 1.89 -0.26
N GLN A 13 -35.19 0.96 0.58
CA GLN A 13 -34.57 0.69 1.87
C GLN A 13 -33.73 -0.59 1.83
N SER A 14 -32.62 -0.59 2.57
CA SER A 14 -31.76 -1.74 2.81
C SER A 14 -31.40 -1.81 4.29
N HIS A 15 -31.34 -3.01 4.84
CA HIS A 15 -31.01 -3.23 6.24
C HIS A 15 -29.59 -3.77 6.38
N VAL A 16 -28.82 -3.17 7.29
CA VAL A 16 -27.49 -3.65 7.68
C VAL A 16 -27.56 -4.06 9.14
N ILE A 17 -27.23 -5.32 9.43
CA ILE A 17 -27.28 -5.90 10.77
C ILE A 17 -25.86 -6.08 11.28
N LEU A 18 -25.52 -5.44 12.40
CA LEU A 18 -24.22 -5.55 13.06
C LEU A 18 -24.40 -6.23 14.43
N PHE A 19 -23.52 -7.17 14.75
CA PHE A 19 -23.52 -7.92 16.00
C PHE A 19 -22.32 -7.54 16.86
N SER A 20 -22.46 -7.63 18.17
CA SER A 20 -21.40 -7.43 19.15
C SER A 20 -21.60 -8.41 20.30
N SER A 21 -20.52 -8.98 20.83
CA SER A 21 -20.55 -9.74 22.08
C SER A 21 -20.49 -8.85 23.32
N ASP A 22 -20.01 -7.62 23.15
CA ASP A 22 -20.02 -6.58 24.18
C ASP A 22 -21.37 -5.86 24.17
N LEU A 23 -22.10 -5.97 25.29
CA LEU A 23 -23.44 -5.41 25.49
C LEU A 23 -23.40 -3.93 25.86
N ASP A 24 -22.28 -3.43 26.39
CA ASP A 24 -22.11 -2.05 26.85
C ASP A 24 -21.46 -1.16 25.77
N LEU A 25 -21.10 -1.75 24.62
CA LEU A 25 -20.42 -1.06 23.54
C LEU A 25 -21.36 -0.07 22.83
N ASN A 26 -20.97 1.22 22.83
CA ASN A 26 -21.71 2.27 22.15
C ASN A 26 -21.85 2.00 20.64
N HIS A 27 -23.03 2.28 20.09
CA HIS A 27 -23.38 2.11 18.68
C HIS A 27 -22.39 2.78 17.71
N GLU A 28 -21.89 3.98 18.04
CA GLU A 28 -20.86 4.67 17.24
C GLU A 28 -19.58 3.82 17.12
N LYS A 29 -19.12 3.24 18.24
CA LYS A 29 -17.93 2.37 18.25
C LYS A 29 -18.17 1.09 17.44
N ILE A 30 -19.37 0.51 17.50
CA ILE A 30 -19.73 -0.65 16.67
C ILE A 30 -19.60 -0.29 15.18
N ILE A 31 -20.13 0.85 14.77
CA ILE A 31 -20.02 1.33 13.38
C ILE A 31 -18.55 1.49 13.00
N ASP A 32 -17.74 2.11 13.85
CA ASP A 32 -16.33 2.35 13.57
C ASP A 32 -15.52 1.06 13.50
N TYR A 33 -15.73 0.09 14.40
CA TYR A 33 -15.06 -1.21 14.32
C TYR A 33 -15.42 -1.98 13.05
N TYR A 34 -16.69 -1.97 12.64
CA TYR A 34 -17.10 -2.61 11.38
C TYR A 34 -16.55 -1.88 10.15
N ARG A 35 -16.31 -0.56 10.21
CA ARG A 35 -15.61 0.18 9.15
C ARG A 35 -14.14 -0.25 9.05
N LEU A 36 -13.47 -0.44 10.18
CA LEU A 36 -12.07 -0.90 10.22
C LEU A 36 -11.91 -2.32 9.64
N ARG A 37 -12.98 -3.13 9.63
CA ARG A 37 -12.92 -4.49 9.04
C ARG A 37 -12.38 -4.46 7.62
N PHE A 38 -12.80 -3.47 6.81
CA PHE A 38 -12.34 -3.28 5.42
C PHE A 38 -10.84 -3.06 5.27
N GLN A 39 -10.12 -2.73 6.36
CA GLN A 39 -8.68 -2.56 6.31
C GLN A 39 -7.95 -3.87 6.02
N ILE A 40 -8.51 -5.00 6.45
CA ILE A 40 -7.92 -6.32 6.20
C ILE A 40 -7.87 -6.60 4.69
N GLU A 41 -8.90 -6.22 3.95
CA GLU A 41 -8.99 -6.39 2.50
C GLU A 41 -7.91 -5.59 1.76
N PHE A 42 -7.47 -4.44 2.30
CA PHE A 42 -6.33 -3.71 1.75
C PHE A 42 -5.02 -4.49 1.97
N ASN A 43 -4.82 -5.11 3.13
CA ASN A 43 -3.64 -5.95 3.38
C ASN A 43 -3.60 -7.14 2.40
N PHE A 44 -4.73 -7.81 2.17
CA PHE A 44 -4.81 -8.89 1.18
C PHE A 44 -4.54 -8.38 -0.24
N ARG A 45 -5.10 -7.23 -0.61
CA ARG A 45 -4.84 -6.62 -1.93
C ARG A 45 -3.35 -6.34 -2.13
N ASP A 46 -2.70 -5.72 -1.16
CA ASP A 46 -1.28 -5.37 -1.25
C ASP A 46 -0.40 -6.63 -1.23
N ALA A 47 -0.74 -7.63 -0.43
CA ALA A 47 -0.02 -8.91 -0.43
C ALA A 47 -0.07 -9.59 -1.81
N LYS A 48 -1.24 -9.59 -2.46
CA LYS A 48 -1.44 -10.15 -3.81
C LYS A 48 -0.71 -9.34 -4.88
N GLN A 49 -1.01 -8.05 -4.96
CA GLN A 49 -0.53 -7.18 -6.05
C GLN A 49 0.95 -6.82 -5.93
N CYS A 50 1.46 -6.70 -4.70
CA CYS A 50 2.81 -6.22 -4.45
C CYS A 50 3.78 -7.32 -4.04
N TRP A 51 3.33 -8.34 -3.31
CA TRP A 51 4.24 -9.26 -2.60
C TRP A 51 4.03 -10.75 -2.90
N GLY A 52 3.34 -11.05 -4.00
CA GLY A 52 3.33 -12.40 -4.60
C GLY A 52 2.48 -13.42 -3.86
N LEU A 53 1.48 -13.00 -3.08
CA LEU A 53 0.56 -13.93 -2.39
C LEU A 53 -0.21 -14.84 -3.38
N GLU A 54 -0.39 -14.41 -4.62
CA GLU A 54 -1.05 -15.21 -5.68
C GLU A 54 -0.07 -15.75 -6.73
N ASP A 55 1.21 -15.39 -6.65
CA ASP A 55 2.22 -15.72 -7.67
C ASP A 55 3.06 -16.95 -7.32
N PHE A 56 3.03 -17.41 -6.05
CA PHE A 56 3.80 -18.57 -5.64
C PHE A 56 3.17 -19.88 -6.14
N MET A 57 4.02 -20.80 -6.59
CA MET A 57 3.60 -22.11 -7.12
C MET A 57 4.01 -23.27 -6.18
N ASN A 58 4.21 -22.98 -4.90
CA ASN A 58 4.57 -23.97 -3.90
C ASN A 58 3.42 -24.95 -3.69
N VAL A 59 3.71 -26.25 -3.74
CA VAL A 59 2.71 -27.32 -3.52
C VAL A 59 2.87 -28.02 -2.16
N LYS A 60 4.03 -27.87 -1.52
CA LYS A 60 4.29 -28.42 -0.18
C LYS A 60 3.77 -27.46 0.89
N GLU A 61 3.14 -27.99 1.92
CA GLU A 61 2.56 -27.23 3.05
C GLU A 61 3.51 -26.16 3.59
N THR A 62 4.73 -26.54 3.98
CA THR A 62 5.73 -25.59 4.49
C THR A 62 6.05 -24.47 3.50
N GLY A 63 6.11 -24.80 2.20
CA GLY A 63 6.38 -23.82 1.15
C GLY A 63 5.23 -22.82 0.97
N VAL A 64 3.98 -23.30 1.01
CA VAL A 64 2.79 -22.45 0.96
C VAL A 64 2.74 -21.53 2.17
N THR A 65 2.94 -22.08 3.37
CA THR A 65 2.93 -21.33 4.63
C THR A 65 4.02 -20.25 4.63
N ASN A 66 5.24 -20.59 4.23
CA ASN A 66 6.34 -19.63 4.18
C ASN A 66 6.09 -18.51 3.17
N ALA A 67 5.55 -18.84 1.98
CA ALA A 67 5.24 -17.83 0.97
C ALA A 67 4.16 -16.86 1.45
N ALA A 68 3.05 -17.38 2.01
CA ALA A 68 2.00 -16.55 2.57
C ALA A 68 2.51 -15.64 3.70
N ASN A 69 3.26 -16.21 4.65
CA ASN A 69 3.85 -15.44 5.77
C ASN A 69 4.80 -14.35 5.28
N LEU A 70 5.64 -14.65 4.28
CA LEU A 70 6.54 -13.67 3.71
C LEU A 70 5.78 -12.53 3.02
N SER A 71 4.72 -12.83 2.24
CA SER A 71 3.91 -11.79 1.59
C SER A 71 3.27 -10.84 2.60
N PHE A 72 2.68 -11.35 3.69
CA PHE A 72 2.11 -10.50 4.74
C PHE A 72 3.16 -9.77 5.56
N PHE A 73 4.32 -10.38 5.81
CA PHE A 73 5.45 -9.70 6.43
C PHE A 73 5.88 -8.48 5.61
N MET A 74 5.97 -8.62 4.28
CA MET A 74 6.36 -7.53 3.39
C MET A 74 5.31 -6.40 3.35
N VAL A 75 4.02 -6.71 3.50
CA VAL A 75 2.98 -5.68 3.70
C VAL A 75 3.24 -4.88 4.98
N ASN A 76 3.47 -5.56 6.10
CA ASN A 76 3.75 -4.89 7.38
C ASN A 76 5.03 -4.04 7.32
N LEU A 77 6.09 -4.59 6.70
CA LEU A 77 7.34 -3.86 6.48
C LEU A 77 7.10 -2.59 5.64
N SER A 78 6.28 -2.69 4.60
CA SER A 78 5.93 -1.53 3.76
C SER A 78 5.21 -0.45 4.55
N HIS A 79 4.22 -0.81 5.37
CA HIS A 79 3.54 0.16 6.23
C HIS A 79 4.48 0.80 7.25
N TYR A 80 5.41 0.03 7.82
CA TYR A 80 6.44 0.58 8.70
C TYR A 80 7.31 1.59 7.96
N LEU A 81 7.79 1.26 6.75
CA LEU A 81 8.61 2.14 5.92
C LEU A 81 7.86 3.44 5.57
N LEU A 82 6.59 3.35 5.20
CA LEU A 82 5.73 4.52 4.95
C LEU A 82 5.60 5.41 6.19
N LYS A 83 5.48 4.81 7.38
CA LYS A 83 5.37 5.53 8.65
C LYS A 83 6.66 6.23 9.06
N VAL A 84 7.82 5.64 8.79
CA VAL A 84 9.12 6.24 9.17
C VAL A 84 9.64 7.24 8.15
N THR A 85 9.26 7.12 6.87
CA THR A 85 9.73 8.06 5.85
C THR A 85 9.06 9.43 5.97
N GLN A 86 7.78 9.53 6.36
CA GLN A 86 6.97 10.76 6.63
C GLN A 86 6.99 11.90 5.60
N THR A 87 7.91 11.89 4.64
CA THR A 87 8.09 12.90 3.60
C THR A 87 7.03 12.84 2.53
N TRP A 88 6.29 11.72 2.45
CA TRP A 88 5.31 11.47 1.39
C TRP A 88 3.95 10.99 1.95
N PRO A 89 3.09 11.92 2.42
CA PRO A 89 1.88 11.60 3.17
C PRO A 89 0.83 10.76 2.42
N ARG A 90 0.90 10.74 1.09
CA ARG A 90 -0.02 10.00 0.21
C ARG A 90 0.63 8.78 -0.44
N CYS A 91 1.84 8.41 -0.07
CA CYS A 91 2.54 7.26 -0.65
C CYS A 91 1.81 5.97 -0.28
N SER A 92 1.45 5.18 -1.30
CA SER A 92 0.89 3.83 -1.13
C SER A 92 1.99 2.76 -1.14
N VAL A 93 1.65 1.53 -0.73
CA VAL A 93 2.58 0.38 -0.83
C VAL A 93 3.01 0.16 -2.29
N LEU A 94 2.12 0.40 -3.25
CA LEU A 94 2.42 0.33 -4.67
C LEU A 94 3.43 1.39 -5.11
N ASP A 95 3.28 2.64 -4.64
CA ASP A 95 4.22 3.72 -4.92
C ASP A 95 5.60 3.39 -4.35
N LEU A 96 5.65 2.91 -3.10
CA LEU A 96 6.89 2.46 -2.46
C LEU A 96 7.60 1.38 -3.29
N LYS A 97 6.87 0.33 -3.69
CA LYS A 97 7.43 -0.75 -4.52
C LYS A 97 7.96 -0.23 -5.86
N ARG A 98 7.21 0.67 -6.53
CA ARG A 98 7.61 1.28 -7.81
C ARG A 98 8.84 2.16 -7.64
N GLN A 99 8.93 2.92 -6.55
CA GLN A 99 10.06 3.78 -6.25
C GLN A 99 11.36 2.99 -6.07
N PHE A 100 11.34 1.96 -5.22
CA PHE A 100 12.52 1.10 -5.04
C PHE A 100 12.91 0.39 -6.34
N ARG A 101 11.93 -0.07 -7.12
CA ARG A 101 12.18 -0.71 -8.42
C ARG A 101 12.82 0.27 -9.42
N GLY A 102 12.27 1.48 -9.54
CA GLY A 102 12.80 2.53 -10.41
C GLY A 102 14.20 2.96 -10.01
N TYR A 103 14.46 3.08 -8.70
CA TYR A 103 15.80 3.33 -8.17
C TYR A 103 16.78 2.22 -8.59
N ARG A 104 16.40 0.95 -8.40
CA ARG A 104 17.23 -0.20 -8.79
C ARG A 104 17.52 -0.22 -10.29
N TYR A 105 16.52 -0.01 -11.14
CA TYR A 105 16.74 0.01 -12.59
C TYR A 105 17.63 1.18 -13.03
N ALA A 106 17.46 2.36 -12.44
CA ALA A 106 18.32 3.50 -12.72
C ALA A 106 19.77 3.25 -12.27
N GLU A 107 19.96 2.70 -11.07
CA GLU A 107 21.27 2.32 -10.54
C GLU A 107 21.98 1.32 -11.46
N GLU A 108 21.31 0.24 -11.87
CA GLU A 108 21.88 -0.75 -12.78
C GLU A 108 22.16 -0.16 -14.16
N SER A 109 21.29 0.71 -14.67
CA SER A 109 21.50 1.38 -15.97
C SER A 109 22.74 2.28 -15.96
N ILE A 110 23.00 2.99 -14.85
CA ILE A 110 24.17 3.85 -14.70
C ILE A 110 25.46 3.00 -14.67
N LYS A 111 25.42 1.79 -14.08
CA LYS A 111 26.58 0.88 -14.06
C LYS A 111 27.01 0.41 -15.45
N LEU A 112 26.11 0.44 -16.43
CA LEU A 112 26.40 0.05 -17.82
C LEU A 112 27.10 1.16 -18.63
N LEU A 113 27.17 2.38 -18.11
CA LEU A 113 27.84 3.49 -18.79
C LEU A 113 29.36 3.32 -18.74
N LYS A 114 30.02 3.58 -19.87
CA LYS A 114 31.50 3.53 -19.96
C LYS A 114 32.17 4.56 -19.06
N GLU A 115 31.56 5.73 -18.93
CA GLU A 115 31.98 6.80 -18.03
C GLU A 115 30.85 7.11 -17.06
N LYS A 116 31.20 7.30 -15.78
CA LYS A 116 30.19 7.63 -14.77
C LYS A 116 29.76 9.09 -14.93
N PRO A 117 28.45 9.37 -14.98
CA PRO A 117 27.97 10.75 -14.97
C PRO A 117 28.35 11.44 -13.67
N ASP A 118 28.34 12.77 -13.70
CA ASP A 118 28.52 13.60 -12.51
C ASP A 118 27.50 13.23 -11.40
N PRO A 119 27.91 13.21 -10.11
CA PRO A 119 27.02 12.83 -9.01
C PRO A 119 25.71 13.62 -8.92
N VAL A 120 25.69 14.91 -9.31
CA VAL A 120 24.47 15.73 -9.33
C VAL A 120 23.52 15.21 -10.39
N LEU A 121 24.02 14.91 -11.58
CA LEU A 121 23.23 14.33 -12.66
C LEU A 121 22.73 12.92 -12.29
N VAL A 122 23.55 12.10 -11.64
CA VAL A 122 23.13 10.80 -11.08
C VAL A 122 21.97 10.98 -10.11
N GLY A 123 22.07 11.93 -9.17
CA GLY A 123 20.99 12.24 -8.23
C GLY A 123 19.69 12.62 -8.94
N GLN A 124 19.76 13.48 -9.96
CA GLN A 124 18.59 13.88 -10.76
C GLN A 124 17.97 12.71 -11.53
N ILE A 125 18.80 11.86 -12.14
CA ILE A 125 18.35 10.64 -12.85
C ILE A 125 17.64 9.72 -11.86
N LEU A 126 18.26 9.42 -10.72
CA LEU A 126 17.67 8.54 -9.70
C LEU A 126 16.33 9.10 -9.19
N GLN A 127 16.26 10.39 -8.89
CA GLN A 127 15.02 11.03 -8.43
C GLN A 127 13.92 10.94 -9.50
N ARG A 128 14.25 11.25 -10.75
CA ARG A 128 13.27 11.25 -11.83
C ARG A 128 12.79 9.84 -12.15
N LEU A 129 13.71 8.88 -12.32
CA LEU A 129 13.37 7.51 -12.67
C LEU A 129 12.67 6.75 -11.54
N SER A 130 13.07 6.97 -10.28
CA SER A 130 12.38 6.36 -9.14
C SER A 130 10.94 6.88 -8.98
N SER A 131 10.64 8.10 -9.44
CA SER A 131 9.26 8.60 -9.44
C SER A 131 8.39 8.01 -10.55
N LEU A 132 8.98 7.37 -11.57
CA LEU A 132 8.22 6.88 -12.72
C LEU A 132 7.27 5.75 -12.33
N GLY A 133 6.02 5.91 -12.74
CA GLY A 133 4.95 4.97 -12.43
C GLY A 133 4.33 5.14 -11.04
N CYS A 134 4.84 6.00 -10.16
CA CYS A 134 4.10 6.31 -8.93
C CYS A 134 2.76 6.97 -9.28
N ILE A 135 1.68 6.55 -8.62
CA ILE A 135 0.32 7.08 -8.77
C ILE A 135 0.23 8.43 -8.07
N HIS A 136 0.69 8.46 -6.82
CA HIS A 136 0.81 9.71 -6.09
C HIS A 136 2.15 10.32 -6.47
N LYS A 137 2.18 11.60 -6.83
CA LYS A 137 3.44 12.31 -7.05
C LYS A 137 4.00 12.75 -5.70
N HIS A 138 5.31 12.71 -5.56
CA HIS A 138 5.97 13.38 -4.44
C HIS A 138 5.79 14.88 -4.70
N SER A 139 4.98 15.56 -3.90
CA SER A 139 4.87 17.01 -3.97
C SER A 139 6.21 17.57 -3.54
N GLN A 140 7.09 17.78 -4.52
CA GLN A 140 8.20 18.70 -4.37
C GLN A 140 7.57 20.05 -4.05
N GLN A 141 7.75 20.55 -2.83
CA GLN A 141 7.74 21.99 -2.65
C GLN A 141 8.77 22.51 -3.65
N ALA A 142 8.31 23.24 -4.66
CA ALA A 142 9.16 24.12 -5.42
C ALA A 142 9.71 25.13 -4.42
N SER A 143 10.93 24.91 -3.94
CA SER A 143 11.80 25.99 -3.52
C SER A 143 12.33 26.62 -4.81
N ASP A 144 11.48 27.38 -5.49
CA ASP A 144 11.95 28.50 -6.29
C ASP A 144 12.40 29.55 -5.26
N HIS A 145 13.72 29.68 -5.07
CA HIS A 145 14.47 30.92 -4.82
C HIS A 145 15.97 30.63 -4.81
#